data_AF-A0A964ZPN4-F1
#
_entry.id   AF-A0A964ZPN4-F1
#
_cell.length_a   1.000
_cell.length_b   1.000
_cell.length_c   1.000
_cell.angle_alpha   90.00
_cell.angle_beta   90.00
_cell.angle_gamma   90.00
#
_symmetry.space_group_name_H-M   'P 1'
#
loop_
_entity.id
_entity.type
_entity.pdbx_description
1 polymer ?
#
loop_
_entity_poly.entity_id
_entity_poly.type
_entity_poly.pdbx_seq_one_letter_code
_entity_poly.pdbx_strand_id
1 'polypeptide(L)'
;MWVGAASSLRVVTSVHEPALHADVADEPRVHLQRKVPGAVSAGVRVVAGGRRVVWVEFDDSVHKGALSRAASQVLTNAANTARDKRLPLVLSLASSGADILEGVAALDGWGQAARAISRCSGVVPSIAIVHGPAVSGPALLIGLCDVVIMTSDSYAFVSGPTMVAQMTGIEVSNEELGGTDIHARESGVASLVASDIQHAHALLDEVLRYLPNHVDELTAMIETGDPVNRTCDELNTILPSSSTGSYDVRQVIR
;
A
#
# COMPACT_ATOMS: atom_id res chain seq x y z
N MET A 1 47.44 -21.13 45.34
CA MET A 1 46.92 -20.61 44.06
C MET A 1 45.40 -20.53 44.22
N TRP A 2 44.87 -19.31 44.35
CA TRP A 2 43.54 -19.02 44.87
C TRP A 2 42.43 -19.20 43.83
N VAL A 3 41.38 -19.93 44.23
CA VAL A 3 39.92 -19.80 44.00
C VAL A 3 39.38 -19.58 42.58
N GLY A 4 38.41 -20.43 42.21
CA GLY A 4 37.74 -20.43 40.91
C GLY A 4 36.60 -19.42 40.73
N ALA A 5 36.03 -19.46 39.53
CA ALA A 5 34.73 -18.90 39.21
C ALA A 5 34.12 -19.67 38.03
N ALA A 6 32.98 -20.32 38.27
CA ALA A 6 32.09 -20.79 37.23
C ALA A 6 31.33 -19.58 36.67
N SER A 7 31.54 -19.23 35.41
CA SER A 7 30.75 -18.21 34.73
C SER A 7 29.49 -18.84 34.14
N SER A 8 28.35 -18.47 34.72
CA SER A 8 27.01 -18.80 34.23
C SER A 8 26.78 -18.17 32.85
N LEU A 9 26.55 -18.99 31.83
CA LEU A 9 25.99 -18.54 30.55
C LEU A 9 24.56 -18.04 30.81
N ARG A 10 24.35 -16.72 30.82
CA ARG A 10 23.01 -16.13 30.72
C ARG A 10 22.64 -16.09 29.23
N VAL A 11 21.72 -16.97 28.83
CA VAL A 11 20.99 -16.80 27.57
C VAL A 11 20.06 -15.61 27.77
N VAL A 12 20.43 -14.47 27.19
CA VAL A 12 19.58 -13.28 27.11
C VAL A 12 18.57 -13.56 25.99
N THR A 13 17.40 -14.10 26.35
CA THR A 13 16.23 -14.08 25.47
C THR A 13 15.61 -12.68 25.53
N SER A 14 16.22 -11.69 24.88
CA SER A 14 15.51 -10.46 24.54
C SER A 14 14.81 -10.70 23.22
N VAL A 15 13.51 -10.97 23.29
CA VAL A 15 12.63 -10.88 22.11
C VAL A 15 12.65 -9.41 21.73
N HIS A 16 13.30 -9.07 20.62
CA HIS A 16 13.27 -7.73 20.07
C HIS A 16 11.83 -7.49 19.61
N GLU A 17 11.08 -6.64 20.33
CA GLU A 17 9.84 -6.10 19.79
C GLU A 17 10.21 -5.30 18.54
N PRO A 18 9.68 -5.65 17.34
CA PRO A 18 9.92 -4.83 16.17
C PRO A 18 9.36 -3.43 16.44
N ALA A 19 10.15 -2.42 16.09
CA ALA A 19 9.75 -1.03 16.19
C ALA A 19 8.64 -0.76 15.17
N LEU A 20 7.40 -1.10 15.53
CA LEU A 20 6.22 -0.50 14.94
C LEU A 20 6.40 1.01 15.06
N HIS A 21 6.39 1.72 13.93
CA HIS A 21 6.48 3.18 13.89
C HIS A 21 5.65 3.80 15.02
N ALA A 22 6.33 4.46 15.95
CA ALA A 22 5.89 4.71 17.32
C ALA A 22 4.75 5.75 17.47
N ASP A 23 4.14 6.21 16.39
CA ASP A 23 3.14 7.28 16.41
C ASP A 23 1.68 6.82 16.26
N VAL A 24 1.40 5.52 16.16
CA VAL A 24 0.01 5.00 16.06
C VAL A 24 -0.36 4.19 17.29
N ALA A 25 0.11 4.57 18.49
CA ALA A 25 -0.05 3.76 19.71
C ALA A 25 -1.50 3.70 20.22
N ASP A 26 -2.31 4.74 19.99
CA ASP A 26 -3.52 5.01 20.79
C ASP A 26 -4.86 4.92 20.04
N GLU A 27 -4.85 4.47 18.78
CA GLU A 27 -6.09 4.28 18.02
C GLU A 27 -6.79 2.95 18.39
N PRO A 28 -8.13 2.90 18.43
CA PRO A 28 -8.86 1.67 18.65
C PRO A 28 -8.64 0.69 17.49
N ARG A 29 -7.93 -0.41 17.76
CA ARG A 29 -7.60 -1.46 16.77
C ARG A 29 -8.11 -2.82 17.20
N VAL A 30 -8.68 -3.55 16.25
CA VAL A 30 -9.03 -4.96 16.42
C VAL A 30 -8.06 -5.78 15.58
N HIS A 31 -7.16 -6.53 16.22
CA HIS A 31 -6.25 -7.42 15.51
C HIS A 31 -7.03 -8.57 14.87
N LEU A 32 -6.83 -8.80 13.57
CA LEU A 32 -7.45 -9.93 12.87
C LEU A 32 -6.72 -11.24 13.18
N GLN A 33 -5.39 -11.16 13.33
CA GLN A 33 -4.56 -12.25 13.79
C GLN A 33 -3.42 -11.68 14.65
N ARG A 34 -3.11 -12.35 15.76
CA ARG A 34 -2.07 -11.91 16.71
C ARG A 34 -0.98 -12.96 16.80
N LYS A 35 0.28 -12.53 16.91
CA LYS A 35 1.46 -13.39 17.09
C LYS A 35 1.69 -14.41 15.98
N VAL A 36 1.23 -14.14 14.76
CA VAL A 36 1.63 -14.91 13.58
C VAL A 36 3.05 -14.46 13.22
N PRO A 37 4.05 -15.36 13.18
CA PRO A 37 5.40 -15.01 12.78
C PRO A 37 5.45 -14.55 11.32
N GLY A 38 6.35 -13.62 11.02
CA GLY A 38 6.58 -13.12 9.67
C GLY A 38 6.43 -11.61 9.59
N ALA A 39 6.59 -11.09 8.38
CA ALA A 39 6.67 -9.66 8.13
C ALA A 39 5.31 -8.96 7.98
N VAL A 40 4.19 -9.65 8.10
CA VAL A 40 2.87 -9.08 7.82
C VAL A 40 1.95 -9.18 9.03
N SER A 41 1.31 -8.06 9.37
CA SER A 41 0.27 -7.97 10.39
C SER A 41 -1.00 -7.34 9.83
N ALA A 42 -2.16 -7.66 10.40
CA ALA A 42 -3.43 -7.10 9.96
C ALA A 42 -4.40 -6.82 11.11
N GLY A 43 -5.19 -5.76 10.95
CA GLY A 43 -6.19 -5.33 11.93
C GLY A 43 -7.22 -4.40 11.32
N VAL A 44 -8.36 -4.24 12.00
CA VAL A 44 -9.26 -3.13 11.72
C VAL A 44 -8.72 -1.89 12.43
N ARG A 45 -8.50 -0.81 11.68
CA ARG A 45 -8.09 0.51 12.19
C ARG A 45 -9.20 1.53 11.95
N VAL A 46 -9.21 2.59 12.74
CA VAL A 46 -10.09 3.76 12.52
C VAL A 46 -9.22 4.87 11.96
N VAL A 47 -9.44 5.26 10.72
CA VAL A 47 -8.73 6.38 10.06
C VAL A 47 -9.53 7.67 10.17
N ALA A 48 -9.06 8.76 9.54
CA ALA A 48 -9.70 10.07 9.67
C ALA A 48 -11.20 10.03 9.34
N GLY A 49 -11.97 10.86 10.05
CA GLY A 49 -13.44 10.86 9.94
C GLY A 49 -14.12 9.67 10.62
N GLY A 50 -13.42 8.88 11.43
CA GLY A 50 -13.99 7.74 12.18
C GLY A 50 -14.24 6.50 11.31
N ARG A 51 -13.67 6.47 10.11
CA ARG A 51 -13.91 5.40 9.14
C ARG A 51 -13.11 4.15 9.50
N ARG A 52 -13.75 2.99 9.47
CA ARG A 52 -13.09 1.70 9.72
C ARG A 52 -12.55 1.11 8.43
N VAL A 53 -11.30 0.68 8.45
CA VAL A 53 -10.65 -0.01 7.33
C VAL A 53 -9.97 -1.27 7.84
N VAL A 54 -9.86 -2.28 6.98
CA VAL A 54 -8.95 -3.40 7.23
C VAL A 54 -7.57 -2.97 6.74
N TRP A 55 -6.65 -2.84 7.68
CA TRP A 55 -5.28 -2.43 7.42
C TRP A 55 -4.34 -3.62 7.48
N VAL A 56 -3.49 -3.75 6.47
CA VAL A 56 -2.38 -4.70 6.43
C VAL A 56 -1.08 -3.92 6.42
N GLU A 57 -0.17 -4.27 7.33
CA GLU A 57 1.15 -3.66 7.47
C GLU A 57 2.21 -4.68 7.12
N PHE A 58 3.16 -4.29 6.27
CA PHE A 58 4.39 -5.02 6.01
C PHE A 58 5.54 -4.37 6.79
N ASP A 59 6.17 -5.15 7.66
CA ASP A 59 7.32 -4.75 8.45
C ASP A 59 8.60 -5.19 7.71
N ASP A 60 9.27 -4.23 7.08
CA ASP A 60 10.49 -4.46 6.32
C ASP A 60 11.71 -4.77 7.21
N SER A 61 11.63 -4.52 8.51
CA SER A 61 12.67 -4.93 9.46
C SER A 61 12.71 -6.45 9.64
N VAL A 62 11.61 -7.14 9.35
CA VAL A 62 11.49 -8.60 9.43
C VAL A 62 11.74 -9.22 8.05
N HIS A 63 12.93 -9.79 7.86
CA HIS A 63 13.33 -10.43 6.60
C HIS A 63 13.08 -9.55 5.35
N LYS A 64 13.28 -8.23 5.45
CA LYS A 64 13.06 -7.28 4.33
C LYS A 64 11.62 -7.31 3.80
N GLY A 65 10.64 -7.60 4.66
CA GLY A 65 9.24 -7.65 4.28
C GLY A 65 8.89 -8.90 3.47
N ALA A 66 9.74 -9.93 3.47
CA ALA A 66 9.54 -11.11 2.64
C ALA A 66 8.22 -11.83 2.97
N LEU A 67 7.48 -12.17 1.92
CA LEU A 67 6.21 -12.87 2.02
C LEU A 67 6.45 -14.36 2.25
N SER A 68 6.41 -14.77 3.51
CA SER A 68 6.27 -16.17 3.89
C SER A 68 4.85 -16.69 3.65
N ARG A 69 4.65 -18.00 3.73
CA ARG A 69 3.32 -18.62 3.73
C ARG A 69 2.45 -18.07 4.86
N ALA A 70 3.03 -17.91 6.06
CA ALA A 70 2.32 -17.40 7.22
C ALA A 70 1.90 -15.93 7.04
N ALA A 71 2.82 -15.08 6.57
CA ALA A 71 2.53 -13.68 6.24
C ALA A 71 1.43 -13.58 5.16
N SER A 72 1.51 -14.42 4.14
CA SER A 72 0.51 -14.45 3.07
C SER A 72 -0.87 -14.93 3.55
N GLN A 73 -0.92 -15.80 4.56
CA GLN A 73 -2.18 -16.20 5.21
C GLN A 73 -2.83 -15.04 5.96
N VAL A 74 -2.03 -14.18 6.62
CA VAL A 74 -2.52 -12.94 7.25
C VAL A 74 -3.15 -12.03 6.22
N LEU A 75 -2.46 -11.80 5.10
CA LEU A 75 -2.97 -10.99 3.99
C LEU A 75 -4.26 -11.57 3.39
N THR A 76 -4.32 -12.89 3.18
CA THR A 76 -5.52 -13.60 2.70
C THR A 76 -6.71 -13.40 3.63
N ASN A 77 -6.49 -13.53 4.94
CA ASN A 77 -7.53 -13.37 5.95
C ASN A 77 -8.00 -11.91 6.05
N ALA A 78 -7.08 -10.96 5.92
CA ALA A 78 -7.40 -9.54 5.88
C ALA A 78 -8.29 -9.20 4.68
N ALA A 79 -7.90 -9.62 3.47
CA ALA A 79 -8.70 -9.39 2.26
C ALA A 79 -10.09 -10.03 2.34
N ASN A 80 -10.20 -11.28 2.80
CA ASN A 80 -11.50 -11.90 3.03
C ASN A 80 -12.33 -11.15 4.07
N THR A 81 -11.70 -10.71 5.18
CA THR A 81 -12.39 -9.92 6.21
C THR A 81 -12.89 -8.59 5.67
N ALA A 82 -12.08 -7.88 4.89
CA ALA A 82 -12.45 -6.62 4.26
C ALA A 82 -13.70 -6.80 3.38
N ARG A 83 -13.66 -7.79 2.48
CA ARG A 83 -14.80 -8.12 1.61
C ARG A 83 -16.04 -8.52 2.41
N ASP A 84 -15.90 -9.47 3.35
CA ASP A 84 -17.04 -10.07 4.06
C ASP A 84 -17.66 -9.10 5.06
N LYS A 85 -16.86 -8.17 5.63
CA LYS A 85 -17.33 -7.09 6.51
C LYS A 85 -17.63 -5.79 5.79
N ARG A 86 -17.47 -5.76 4.47
CA ARG A 86 -17.74 -4.59 3.64
C ARG A 86 -16.97 -3.34 4.09
N LEU A 87 -15.69 -3.54 4.41
CA LEU A 87 -14.76 -2.49 4.80
C LEU A 87 -13.69 -2.32 3.71
N PRO A 88 -13.20 -1.10 3.45
CA PRO A 88 -12.04 -0.89 2.58
C PRO A 88 -10.83 -1.69 3.05
N LEU A 89 -10.04 -2.15 2.09
CA LEU A 89 -8.77 -2.84 2.31
C LEU A 89 -7.62 -1.88 2.03
N VAL A 90 -6.72 -1.70 3.00
CA VAL A 90 -5.51 -0.89 2.84
C VAL A 90 -4.29 -1.78 3.04
N LEU A 91 -3.38 -1.76 2.07
CA LEU A 91 -2.10 -2.45 2.11
C LEU A 91 -0.99 -1.40 2.25
N SER A 92 -0.37 -1.30 3.42
CA SER A 92 0.86 -0.53 3.63
C SER A 92 2.05 -1.47 3.42
N LEU A 93 2.74 -1.32 2.28
CA LEU A 93 3.70 -2.31 1.81
C LEU A 93 5.12 -1.78 1.57
N ALA A 94 6.06 -2.54 2.12
CA ALA A 94 7.46 -2.59 1.76
C ALA A 94 7.91 -4.06 1.84
N SER A 95 8.29 -4.65 0.71
CA SER A 95 8.59 -6.07 0.57
C SER A 95 9.60 -6.37 -0.53
N SER A 96 10.57 -7.22 -0.20
CA SER A 96 11.55 -7.77 -1.14
C SER A 96 11.05 -8.94 -1.99
N GLY A 97 9.78 -9.35 -1.87
CA GLY A 97 9.21 -10.47 -2.61
C GLY A 97 8.87 -11.68 -1.76
N ALA A 98 8.72 -12.84 -2.39
CA ALA A 98 8.47 -14.10 -1.69
C ALA A 98 9.69 -14.52 -0.84
N ASP A 99 9.44 -15.13 0.33
CA ASP A 99 10.51 -15.66 1.17
C ASP A 99 11.17 -16.88 0.50
N ILE A 100 12.39 -16.68 0.01
CA ILE A 100 13.17 -17.69 -0.71
C ILE A 100 13.47 -18.92 0.16
N LEU A 101 13.47 -18.78 1.50
CA LEU A 101 13.74 -19.88 2.42
C LEU A 101 12.57 -20.86 2.50
N GLU A 102 11.35 -20.41 2.22
CA GLU A 102 10.15 -21.26 2.19
C GLU A 102 9.81 -21.79 0.79
N GLY A 103 10.42 -21.22 -0.26
CA GLY A 103 10.30 -21.68 -1.63
C GLY A 103 8.85 -21.75 -2.13
N VAL A 104 8.41 -22.93 -2.58
CA VAL A 104 7.07 -23.13 -3.15
C VAL A 104 5.96 -22.78 -2.16
N ALA A 105 6.16 -22.94 -0.86
CA ALA A 105 5.16 -22.61 0.14
C ALA A 105 4.89 -21.08 0.21
N ALA A 106 5.93 -20.26 0.07
CA ALA A 106 5.79 -18.81 -0.03
C ALA A 106 5.07 -18.39 -1.32
N LEU A 107 5.37 -19.05 -2.45
CA LEU A 107 4.72 -18.77 -3.73
C LEU A 107 3.23 -19.14 -3.73
N ASP A 108 2.88 -20.32 -3.18
CA ASP A 108 1.48 -20.72 -2.97
C ASP A 108 0.75 -19.73 -2.06
N GLY A 109 1.38 -19.35 -0.94
CA GLY A 109 0.84 -18.33 -0.03
C GLY A 109 0.55 -17.01 -0.74
N TRP A 110 1.53 -16.48 -1.47
CA TRP A 110 1.36 -15.26 -2.27
C TRP A 110 0.20 -15.38 -3.27
N GLY A 111 0.10 -16.49 -3.99
CA GLY A 111 -0.98 -16.72 -4.96
C GLY A 111 -2.37 -16.76 -4.32
N GLN A 112 -2.48 -17.35 -3.12
CA GLN A 112 -3.72 -17.33 -2.35
C GLN A 112 -4.10 -15.92 -1.89
N ALA A 113 -3.13 -15.12 -1.46
CA ALA A 113 -3.34 -13.74 -1.08
C ALA A 113 -3.77 -12.88 -2.28
N ALA A 114 -3.09 -13.01 -3.43
CA ALA A 114 -3.46 -12.34 -4.66
C ALA A 114 -4.90 -12.67 -5.06
N ARG A 115 -5.29 -13.94 -5.03
CA ARG A 115 -6.66 -14.38 -5.31
C ARG A 115 -7.69 -13.76 -4.36
N ALA A 116 -7.36 -13.63 -3.07
CA ALA A 116 -8.26 -13.02 -2.09
C ALA A 116 -8.43 -11.51 -2.33
N ILE A 117 -7.35 -10.81 -2.67
CA ILE A 117 -7.37 -9.38 -3.02
C ILE A 117 -8.16 -9.16 -4.33
N SER A 118 -7.92 -9.96 -5.37
CA SER A 118 -8.70 -9.86 -6.62
C SER A 118 -10.21 -10.02 -6.39
N ARG A 119 -10.61 -10.82 -5.39
CA ARG A 119 -12.03 -10.98 -5.01
C ARG A 119 -12.63 -9.78 -4.27
N CYS A 120 -11.80 -8.80 -3.86
CA CYS A 120 -12.27 -7.53 -3.31
C CYS A 120 -12.64 -6.53 -4.41
N SER A 121 -12.08 -6.70 -5.62
CA SER A 121 -12.30 -5.80 -6.75
C SER A 121 -13.79 -5.61 -7.05
N GLY A 122 -14.21 -4.34 -7.11
CA GLY A 122 -15.60 -3.97 -7.33
C GLY A 122 -16.56 -4.27 -6.17
N VAL A 123 -16.07 -4.77 -5.03
CA VAL A 123 -16.88 -5.06 -3.84
C VAL A 123 -16.58 -4.09 -2.70
N VAL A 124 -15.29 -3.89 -2.39
CA VAL A 124 -14.78 -2.90 -1.42
C VAL A 124 -13.60 -2.16 -2.05
N PRO A 125 -13.37 -0.88 -1.74
CA PRO A 125 -12.18 -0.18 -2.20
C PRO A 125 -10.91 -0.86 -1.66
N SER A 126 -9.94 -1.04 -2.55
CA SER A 126 -8.62 -1.57 -2.24
C SER A 126 -7.56 -0.53 -2.55
N ILE A 127 -6.76 -0.16 -1.55
CA ILE A 127 -5.73 0.88 -1.67
C ILE A 127 -4.39 0.30 -1.26
N ALA A 128 -3.37 0.53 -2.07
CA ALA A 128 -1.98 0.22 -1.76
C ALA A 128 -1.21 1.50 -1.45
N ILE A 129 -0.48 1.50 -0.34
CA ILE A 129 0.53 2.50 0.00
C ILE A 129 1.89 1.81 -0.13
N VAL A 130 2.68 2.23 -1.11
CA VAL A 130 4.03 1.72 -1.35
C VAL A 130 5.01 2.73 -0.76
N HIS A 131 5.70 2.34 0.30
CA HIS A 131 6.63 3.22 1.02
C HIS A 131 8.05 2.66 1.08
N GLY A 132 8.38 1.74 0.18
CA GLY A 132 9.67 1.08 0.07
C GLY A 132 9.71 0.18 -1.17
N PRO A 133 10.52 -0.89 -1.18
CA PRO A 133 10.52 -1.84 -2.29
C PRO A 133 9.17 -2.55 -2.43
N ALA A 134 8.69 -2.76 -3.64
CA ALA A 134 7.62 -3.69 -3.95
C ALA A 134 8.06 -4.58 -5.12
N VAL A 135 8.73 -5.69 -4.80
CA VAL A 135 9.44 -6.48 -5.82
C VAL A 135 8.76 -7.82 -6.07
N SER A 136 8.72 -8.27 -7.33
CA SER A 136 8.18 -9.56 -7.75
C SER A 136 6.69 -9.73 -7.40
N GLY A 137 6.32 -10.71 -6.57
CA GLY A 137 4.93 -10.94 -6.17
C GLY A 137 4.19 -9.72 -5.60
N PRO A 138 4.74 -9.02 -4.58
CA PRO A 138 4.24 -7.73 -4.10
C PRO A 138 3.98 -6.67 -5.19
N ALA A 139 4.86 -6.57 -6.21
CA ALA A 139 4.66 -5.66 -7.34
C ALA A 139 3.37 -5.98 -8.13
N LEU A 140 2.99 -7.25 -8.17
CA LEU A 140 1.72 -7.68 -8.79
C LEU A 140 0.52 -7.42 -7.88
N LEU A 141 0.70 -7.42 -6.55
CA LEU A 141 -0.38 -7.12 -5.60
C LEU A 141 -0.85 -5.67 -5.72
N ILE A 142 0.06 -4.72 -5.92
CA ILE A 142 -0.31 -3.31 -6.10
C ILE A 142 -1.10 -3.10 -7.39
N GLY A 143 -0.81 -3.86 -8.45
CA GLY A 143 -1.59 -3.83 -9.70
C GLY A 143 -2.99 -4.44 -9.58
N LEU A 144 -3.33 -5.08 -8.45
CA LEU A 144 -4.68 -5.57 -8.14
C LEU A 144 -5.51 -4.57 -7.33
N CYS A 145 -4.90 -3.48 -6.84
CA CYS A 145 -5.58 -2.46 -6.03
C CYS A 145 -6.21 -1.39 -6.92
N ASP A 146 -7.28 -0.77 -6.43
CA ASP A 146 -8.01 0.27 -7.16
C ASP A 146 -7.25 1.60 -7.19
N VAL A 147 -6.53 1.92 -6.10
CA VAL A 147 -5.68 3.12 -5.97
C VAL A 147 -4.32 2.73 -5.42
N VAL A 148 -3.26 3.22 -6.04
CA VAL A 148 -1.88 3.03 -5.57
C VAL A 148 -1.27 4.39 -5.26
N ILE A 149 -0.84 4.56 -4.01
CA ILE A 149 -0.13 5.73 -3.50
C ILE A 149 1.32 5.30 -3.31
N MET A 150 2.25 5.93 -4.03
CA MET A 150 3.68 5.64 -3.92
C MET A 150 4.41 6.82 -3.27
N THR A 151 5.29 6.56 -2.30
CA THR A 151 6.18 7.60 -1.77
C THR A 151 7.33 7.87 -2.74
N SER A 152 7.92 9.07 -2.71
CA SER A 152 8.96 9.49 -3.66
C SER A 152 10.14 8.52 -3.76
N ASP A 153 10.53 7.90 -2.65
CA ASP A 153 11.68 6.99 -2.56
C ASP A 153 11.31 5.50 -2.73
N SER A 154 10.06 5.20 -3.09
CA SER A 154 9.59 3.83 -3.34
C SER A 154 9.82 3.38 -4.79
N TYR A 155 9.82 2.07 -5.00
CA TYR A 155 9.93 1.49 -6.33
C TYR A 155 9.23 0.15 -6.41
N ALA A 156 8.75 -0.21 -7.62
CA ALA A 156 8.10 -1.49 -7.86
C ALA A 156 8.53 -2.11 -9.20
N PHE A 157 8.75 -3.41 -9.22
CA PHE A 157 8.99 -4.15 -10.46
C PHE A 157 8.84 -5.65 -10.25
N VAL A 158 8.45 -6.38 -11.31
CA VAL A 158 8.36 -7.85 -11.27
C VAL A 158 9.75 -8.48 -11.33
N SER A 159 10.61 -7.93 -12.19
CA SER A 159 11.98 -8.39 -12.43
C SER A 159 12.93 -7.25 -12.11
N GLY A 160 13.90 -7.48 -11.21
CA GLY A 160 14.82 -6.42 -10.79
C GLY A 160 15.92 -6.10 -11.78
N PRO A 161 16.64 -4.97 -11.58
CA PRO A 161 17.61 -4.46 -12.55
C PRO A 161 18.72 -5.45 -12.91
N THR A 162 19.24 -6.19 -11.93
CA THR A 162 20.25 -7.23 -12.18
C THR A 162 19.78 -8.27 -13.18
N MET A 163 18.51 -8.69 -13.09
CA MET A 163 17.95 -9.68 -14.01
C MET A 163 17.69 -9.07 -15.39
N VAL A 164 17.29 -7.80 -15.46
CA VAL A 164 17.15 -7.05 -16.73
C VAL A 164 18.49 -6.95 -17.45
N ALA A 165 19.55 -6.55 -16.74
CA ALA A 165 20.90 -6.44 -17.30
C ALA A 165 21.42 -7.79 -17.80
N GLN A 166 21.26 -8.85 -17.02
CA GLN A 166 21.69 -10.20 -17.41
C GLN A 166 20.96 -10.73 -18.66
N MET A 167 19.68 -10.39 -18.83
CA MET A 167 18.87 -10.92 -19.93
C MET A 167 18.91 -10.06 -21.19
N THR A 168 19.06 -8.74 -21.05
CA THR A 168 18.96 -7.80 -22.17
C THR A 168 20.28 -7.11 -22.50
N GLY A 169 21.25 -7.13 -21.58
CA GLY A 169 22.49 -6.36 -21.67
C GLY A 169 22.33 -4.87 -21.35
N ILE A 170 21.14 -4.43 -20.92
CA ILE A 170 20.84 -3.04 -20.58
C ILE A 170 20.97 -2.85 -19.08
N GLU A 171 21.95 -2.04 -18.67
CA GLU A 171 22.07 -1.56 -17.29
C GLU A 171 20.99 -0.51 -17.01
N VAL A 172 20.32 -0.66 -15.88
CA VAL A 172 19.24 0.23 -15.43
C VAL A 172 19.28 0.30 -13.91
N SER A 173 18.93 1.44 -13.32
CA SER A 173 18.77 1.59 -11.86
C SER A 173 17.37 1.15 -11.39
N ASN A 174 17.15 1.10 -10.06
CA ASN A 174 15.80 0.86 -9.54
C ASN A 174 14.85 2.00 -9.93
N GLU A 175 15.35 3.23 -9.85
CA GLU A 175 14.62 4.46 -10.13
C GLU A 175 14.21 4.52 -11.60
N GLU A 176 15.12 4.21 -12.52
CA GLU A 176 14.84 4.17 -13.96
C GLU A 176 13.94 3.00 -14.36
N LEU A 177 14.00 1.88 -13.66
CA LEU A 177 13.21 0.69 -13.99
C LEU A 177 11.77 0.78 -13.48
N GLY A 178 11.60 1.28 -12.25
CA GLY A 178 10.32 1.20 -11.54
C GLY A 178 10.22 2.17 -10.37
N GLY A 179 10.92 3.30 -10.42
CA GLY A 179 10.74 4.37 -9.45
C GLY A 179 9.35 5.00 -9.55
N THR A 180 8.95 5.70 -8.49
CA THR A 180 7.64 6.38 -8.42
C THR A 180 7.35 7.29 -9.60
N ASP A 181 8.34 8.04 -10.10
CA ASP A 181 8.15 8.94 -11.25
C ASP A 181 7.84 8.17 -12.55
N ILE A 182 8.49 7.03 -12.78
CA ILE A 182 8.20 6.14 -13.91
C ILE A 182 6.79 5.57 -13.78
N HIS A 183 6.39 5.20 -12.56
CA HIS A 183 5.05 4.69 -12.30
C HIS A 183 3.95 5.75 -12.44
N ALA A 184 4.23 7.00 -12.11
CA ALA A 184 3.27 8.09 -12.20
C ALA A 184 3.11 8.64 -13.63
N ARG A 185 4.18 8.62 -14.43
CA ARG A 185 4.20 9.26 -15.76
C ARG A 185 4.05 8.31 -16.93
N GLU A 186 4.67 7.13 -16.86
CA GLU A 186 4.80 6.24 -18.01
C GLU A 186 3.89 5.02 -17.90
N SER A 187 4.00 4.25 -16.81
CA SER A 187 3.23 3.00 -16.66
C SER A 187 1.81 3.19 -16.12
N GLY A 188 1.55 4.30 -15.42
CA GLY A 188 0.25 4.59 -14.79
C GLY A 188 -0.06 3.74 -13.54
N VAL A 189 0.90 2.98 -13.01
CA VAL A 189 0.72 2.18 -11.80
C VAL A 189 0.50 3.06 -10.57
N ALA A 190 1.25 4.16 -10.42
CA ALA A 190 1.06 5.09 -9.32
C ALA A 190 -0.10 6.03 -9.64
N SER A 191 -1.21 5.89 -8.92
CA SER A 191 -2.36 6.79 -9.03
C SER A 191 -2.05 8.14 -8.39
N LEU A 192 -1.33 8.12 -7.26
CA LEU A 192 -0.92 9.30 -6.50
C LEU A 192 0.52 9.16 -6.04
N VAL A 193 1.20 10.31 -5.90
CA VAL A 193 2.57 10.40 -5.40
C VAL A 193 2.59 11.17 -4.10
N ALA A 194 3.15 10.57 -3.07
CA ALA A 194 3.40 11.18 -1.77
C ALA A 194 4.88 11.51 -1.61
N SER A 195 5.19 12.53 -0.80
CA SER A 195 6.59 12.85 -0.43
C SER A 195 7.16 11.82 0.55
N ASP A 196 6.32 11.32 1.44
CA ASP A 196 6.66 10.45 2.56
C ASP A 196 5.41 9.68 3.01
N ILE A 197 5.59 8.80 4.01
CA ILE A 197 4.50 7.95 4.52
C ILE A 197 3.38 8.76 5.20
N GLN A 198 3.70 9.86 5.87
CA GLN A 198 2.71 10.72 6.53
C GLN A 198 1.82 11.41 5.49
N HIS A 199 2.41 11.93 4.42
CA HIS A 199 1.67 12.46 3.28
C HIS A 199 0.86 11.36 2.59
N ALA A 200 1.39 10.14 2.46
CA ALA A 200 0.62 9.03 1.90
C ALA A 200 -0.63 8.69 2.73
N HIS A 201 -0.56 8.78 4.06
CA HIS A 201 -1.73 8.63 4.93
C HIS A 201 -2.74 9.76 4.74
N ALA A 202 -2.28 11.01 4.59
CA ALA A 202 -3.18 12.13 4.30
C ALA A 202 -3.91 11.97 2.95
N LEU A 203 -3.20 11.49 1.92
CA LEU A 203 -3.79 11.17 0.61
C LEU A 203 -4.76 9.99 0.70
N LEU A 204 -4.46 8.96 1.50
CA LEU A 204 -5.40 7.87 1.76
C LEU A 204 -6.70 8.40 2.37
N ASP A 205 -6.61 9.26 3.39
CA ASP A 205 -7.79 9.85 4.02
C ASP A 205 -8.61 10.67 3.00
N GLU A 206 -7.94 11.43 2.13
CA GLU A 206 -8.59 12.17 1.06
C GLU A 206 -9.29 11.24 0.06
N VAL A 207 -8.60 10.21 -0.46
CA VAL A 207 -9.17 9.22 -1.38
C VAL A 207 -10.40 8.55 -0.77
N LEU A 208 -10.31 8.14 0.50
CA LEU A 208 -11.41 7.51 1.20
C LEU A 208 -12.59 8.48 1.31
N ARG A 209 -12.41 9.78 1.51
CA ARG A 209 -13.55 10.72 1.56
C ARG A 209 -14.43 10.69 0.30
N TYR A 210 -13.88 10.34 -0.86
CA TYR A 210 -14.62 10.26 -2.12
C TYR A 210 -15.28 8.90 -2.39
N LEU A 211 -14.93 7.85 -1.64
CA LEU A 211 -15.36 6.48 -1.90
C LEU A 211 -16.30 5.92 -0.81
N PRO A 212 -17.36 5.16 -1.17
CA PRO A 212 -18.16 4.42 -0.20
C PRO A 212 -17.35 3.26 0.41
N ASN A 213 -17.83 2.60 1.48
CA ASN A 213 -17.10 1.44 2.04
C ASN A 213 -17.19 0.20 1.15
N HIS A 214 -18.27 0.11 0.37
CA HIS A 214 -18.53 -1.01 -0.51
C HIS A 214 -19.53 -0.64 -1.60
N VAL A 215 -19.69 -1.53 -2.57
CA VAL A 215 -20.55 -1.37 -3.75
C VAL A 215 -22.05 -1.16 -3.46
N ASP A 216 -22.54 -1.53 -2.27
CA ASP A 216 -23.96 -1.42 -1.90
C ASP A 216 -24.23 -0.18 -1.02
N GLU A 217 -23.27 0.74 -0.91
CA GLU A 217 -23.37 1.99 -0.15
C GLU A 217 -23.13 3.18 -1.08
N LEU A 218 -23.85 4.29 -0.85
CA LEU A 218 -23.59 5.56 -1.52
C LEU A 218 -22.52 6.35 -0.76
N THR A 219 -21.68 7.10 -1.47
CA THR A 219 -20.71 8.00 -0.84
C THR A 219 -21.42 9.00 0.08
N ALA A 220 -20.79 9.31 1.22
CA ALA A 220 -21.31 10.31 2.14
C ALA A 220 -21.42 11.68 1.46
N MET A 221 -22.59 12.30 1.57
CA MET A 221 -22.79 13.68 1.13
C MET A 221 -22.11 14.63 2.11
N ILE A 222 -21.29 15.53 1.59
CA ILE A 222 -20.62 16.56 2.37
C ILE A 222 -21.31 17.89 2.04
N GLU A 223 -21.75 18.62 3.07
CA GLU A 223 -22.25 19.98 2.87
C GLU A 223 -21.14 20.86 2.30
N THR A 224 -21.43 21.53 1.19
CA THR A 224 -20.53 22.48 0.55
C THR A 224 -21.10 23.89 0.70
N GLY A 225 -20.20 24.87 0.79
CA GLY A 225 -20.58 26.30 0.76
C GLY A 225 -20.78 26.84 -0.66
N ASP A 226 -20.65 26.01 -1.69
CA ASP A 226 -20.72 26.44 -3.10
C ASP A 226 -22.16 26.31 -3.63
N PRO A 227 -22.79 27.42 -4.06
CA PRO A 227 -24.14 27.36 -4.62
C PRO A 227 -24.19 26.53 -5.91
N VAL A 228 -25.19 25.63 -6.01
CA VAL A 228 -25.43 24.81 -7.21
C VAL A 228 -25.67 25.64 -8.47
N ASN A 229 -26.08 26.90 -8.31
CA ASN A 229 -26.35 27.85 -9.38
C ASN A 229 -25.27 28.94 -9.53
N ARG A 230 -24.05 28.73 -8.99
CA ARG A 230 -22.92 29.65 -9.20
C ARG A 230 -22.67 29.86 -10.70
N THR A 231 -22.59 31.11 -11.14
CA THR A 231 -22.16 31.45 -12.50
C THR A 231 -20.63 31.37 -12.58
N CYS A 232 -20.12 30.90 -13.73
CA CYS A 232 -18.69 30.73 -13.97
C CYS A 232 -18.30 31.58 -15.20
N ASP A 233 -18.36 32.90 -15.07
CA ASP A 233 -18.12 33.84 -16.18
C ASP A 233 -16.70 33.72 -16.75
N GLU A 234 -15.75 33.30 -15.92
CA GLU A 234 -14.37 32.97 -16.27
C GLU A 234 -14.26 31.95 -17.43
N LEU A 235 -15.22 31.02 -17.55
CA LEU A 235 -15.23 29.99 -18.60
C LEU A 235 -15.34 30.59 -20.01
N ASN A 236 -15.94 31.78 -20.14
CA ASN A 236 -16.04 32.49 -21.43
C ASN A 236 -14.68 32.92 -21.98
N THR A 237 -13.65 32.96 -21.14
CA THR A 237 -12.31 33.45 -21.51
C THR A 237 -11.28 32.33 -21.70
N ILE A 238 -11.56 31.13 -21.20
CA ILE A 238 -10.64 29.98 -21.27
C ILE A 238 -10.65 29.37 -22.68
N LEU A 239 -11.82 29.36 -23.33
CA LEU A 239 -11.96 28.75 -24.64
C LEU A 239 -11.28 29.62 -25.72
N PRO A 240 -10.38 29.06 -26.54
CA PRO A 240 -9.75 29.78 -27.62
C PRO A 240 -10.78 30.13 -28.69
N SER A 241 -10.63 31.29 -29.33
CA SER A 241 -11.52 31.74 -30.40
C SER A 241 -11.43 30.91 -31.68
N SER A 242 -10.31 30.24 -31.90
CA SER A 242 -10.13 29.28 -32.99
C SER A 242 -10.65 27.90 -32.59
N SER A 243 -11.41 27.26 -33.47
CA SER A 243 -11.88 25.87 -33.30
C SER A 243 -10.75 24.83 -33.28
N THR A 244 -9.53 25.20 -33.66
CA THR A 244 -8.33 24.35 -33.61
C THR A 244 -7.39 24.70 -32.44
N GLY A 245 -7.75 25.69 -31.62
CA GLY A 245 -6.95 26.07 -30.46
C GLY A 245 -7.05 25.06 -29.33
N SER A 246 -5.93 24.76 -28.69
CA SER A 246 -5.89 23.93 -27.47
C SER A 246 -5.99 24.80 -26.22
N TYR A 247 -6.55 24.25 -25.16
CA TYR A 247 -6.58 24.84 -23.82
C TYR A 247 -6.42 23.75 -22.77
N ASP A 248 -6.16 24.14 -21.52
CA ASP A 248 -6.06 23.20 -20.41
C ASP A 248 -7.44 22.95 -19.80
N VAL A 249 -8.03 21.79 -20.07
CA VAL A 249 -9.35 21.40 -19.54
C VAL A 249 -9.39 21.40 -18.01
N ARG A 250 -8.24 21.28 -17.33
CA ARG A 250 -8.17 21.33 -15.87
C ARG A 250 -8.53 22.71 -15.32
N GLN A 251 -8.40 23.77 -16.12
CA GLN A 251 -8.87 25.11 -15.75
C GLN A 251 -10.39 25.21 -15.76
N VAL A 252 -11.09 24.35 -16.50
CA VAL A 252 -12.56 24.27 -16.53
C VAL A 252 -13.10 23.40 -15.39
N ILE A 253 -12.34 22.36 -15.00
CA ILE A 253 -12.73 21.43 -13.94
C ILE A 253 -12.58 22.06 -12.54
N ARG A 254 -11.60 22.96 -12.34
CA ARG A 254 -11.35 23.67 -11.08
C ARG A 254 -12.38 24.77 -10.84
#